data_AF-A0A8J8GDX6-F1
#
_entry.id   AF-A0A8J8GDX6-F1
#
_cell.length_a   1.000
_cell.length_b   1.000
_cell.length_c   1.000
_cell.angle_alpha   90.00
_cell.angle_beta   90.00
_cell.angle_gamma   90.00
#
_symmetry.space_group_name_H-M   'P 1'
#
loop_
_entity.id
_entity.type
_entity.pdbx_description
1 polymer ?
#
loop_
_entity_poly.entity_id
_entity_poly.type
_entity_poly.pdbx_seq_one_letter_code
_entity_poly.pdbx_strand_id
1 'polypeptide(L)'
;MPQIIKQDNKEPITHIATAEEVKPLLFQKLMEELDEFKATPNEEEFADMLEVIDGIAYAFNLDMEKVLAIKTEKLKERGGFYERIILEKVIE
;
A
#
# COMPACT_ATOMS: atom_id res chain seq x y z
N MET A 1 -11.09 1.56 -6.48
CA MET A 1 -11.77 2.74 -5.81
C MET A 1 -13.27 2.97 -6.13
N PRO A 2 -14.07 3.70 -5.29
CA PRO A 2 -15.48 4.04 -5.60
C PRO A 2 -15.70 4.78 -6.92
N GLN A 3 -14.66 5.47 -7.40
CA GLN A 3 -14.66 6.18 -8.68
C GLN A 3 -14.57 5.21 -9.87
N ILE A 4 -13.82 4.11 -9.74
CA ILE A 4 -13.68 3.04 -10.74
C ILE A 4 -14.97 2.22 -10.82
N ILE A 5 -15.59 1.90 -9.69
CA ILE A 5 -16.86 1.14 -9.62
C ILE A 5 -18.02 1.88 -10.34
N LYS A 6 -18.02 3.22 -10.33
CA LYS A 6 -19.00 4.02 -11.07
C LYS A 6 -18.82 3.95 -12.58
N GLN A 7 -17.60 3.73 -13.09
CA GLN A 7 -17.35 3.57 -14.53
C GLN A 7 -17.95 2.25 -15.06
N ASP A 8 -18.11 1.28 -14.16
CA ASP A 8 -18.70 -0.04 -14.40
C ASP A 8 -20.23 -0.08 -14.26
N ASN A 9 -20.92 1.08 -14.17
CA ASN A 9 -22.36 1.17 -13.92
C ASN A 9 -22.81 0.52 -12.59
N LYS A 10 -21.91 0.38 -11.63
CA LYS A 10 -22.21 -0.14 -10.29
C LYS A 10 -22.30 1.00 -9.29
N GLU A 11 -23.22 0.90 -8.34
CA GLU A 11 -23.33 1.89 -7.25
C GLU A 11 -22.47 1.45 -6.06
N PRO A 12 -21.45 2.23 -5.65
CA PRO A 12 -20.66 1.90 -4.48
C PRO A 12 -21.46 2.20 -3.21
N ILE A 13 -21.61 1.19 -2.34
CA ILE A 13 -22.10 1.38 -0.98
C ILE A 13 -20.90 1.78 -0.12
N THR A 14 -21.00 2.92 0.56
CA THR A 14 -19.92 3.45 1.40
C THR A 14 -20.43 3.72 2.81
N HIS A 15 -19.54 3.64 3.78
CA HIS A 15 -19.77 4.10 5.15
C HIS A 15 -18.49 4.75 5.68
N ILE A 16 -18.62 5.54 6.73
CA ILE A 16 -17.47 6.10 7.45
C ILE A 16 -17.05 5.06 8.49
N ALA A 17 -15.81 4.57 8.37
CA ALA A 17 -15.24 3.61 9.32
C ALA A 17 -15.14 4.22 10.72
N THR A 18 -15.39 3.43 11.75
CA THR A 18 -15.08 3.80 13.13
C THR A 18 -13.57 3.76 13.39
N ALA A 19 -13.13 4.30 14.53
CA ALA A 19 -11.71 4.26 14.93
C ALA A 19 -11.16 2.83 15.10
N GLU A 20 -12.02 1.86 15.42
CA GLU A 20 -11.65 0.45 15.57
C GLU A 20 -11.54 -0.26 14.21
N GLU A 21 -12.39 0.13 13.25
CA GLU A 21 -12.47 -0.50 11.93
C GLU A 21 -11.44 0.04 10.94
N VAL A 22 -10.99 1.29 11.09
CA VAL A 22 -10.15 1.97 10.09
C VAL A 22 -8.87 1.20 9.76
N LYS A 23 -8.18 0.66 10.77
CA LYS A 23 -6.92 -0.08 10.56
C LYS A 23 -7.11 -1.39 9.78
N PRO A 24 -7.98 -2.32 10.20
CA PRO A 24 -8.21 -3.55 9.44
C PRO A 24 -8.77 -3.27 8.03
N LEU A 25 -9.63 -2.27 7.87
CA LEU A 25 -10.16 -1.89 6.55
C LEU A 25 -9.08 -1.35 5.61
N LEU A 26 -8.13 -0.55 6.11
CA LEU A 26 -7.00 -0.07 5.29
C LEU A 26 -6.08 -1.22 4.83
N PHE A 27 -5.86 -2.25 5.65
CA PHE A 27 -5.10 -3.42 5.22
C PHE A 27 -5.86 -4.25 4.18
N GLN A 28 -7.17 -4.44 4.35
CA GLN A 28 -7.99 -5.08 3.32
C GLN A 28 -7.91 -4.28 2.02
N LYS A 29 -8.00 -2.95 2.12
CA LYS A 29 -7.92 -2.05 0.97
C LYS A 29 -6.59 -2.18 0.23
N LEU A 30 -5.48 -2.24 0.95
CA LEU A 30 -4.16 -2.41 0.34
C LEU A 30 -4.02 -3.75 -0.39
N MET A 31 -4.68 -4.81 0.10
CA MET A 31 -4.72 -6.11 -0.59
C MET A 31 -5.55 -6.04 -1.88
N GLU A 32 -6.69 -5.32 -1.85
CA GLU A 32 -7.49 -5.06 -3.06
C GLU A 32 -6.66 -4.32 -4.11
N GLU A 33 -6.03 -3.19 -3.76
CA GLU A 33 -5.24 -2.40 -4.73
C GLU A 33 -4.00 -3.16 -5.22
N LEU A 34 -3.41 -4.02 -4.38
CA LEU A 34 -2.32 -4.91 -4.80
C LEU A 34 -2.80 -5.93 -5.85
N ASP A 35 -4.01 -6.45 -5.71
CA ASP A 35 -4.59 -7.39 -6.68
C ASP A 35 -5.01 -6.66 -7.97
N GLU A 36 -5.51 -5.42 -7.88
CA GLU A 36 -5.75 -4.54 -9.05
C GLU A 36 -4.45 -4.24 -9.80
N PHE A 37 -3.36 -3.87 -9.10
CA PHE A 37 -2.04 -3.65 -9.71
C PHE A 37 -1.44 -4.91 -10.35
N LYS A 38 -1.62 -6.09 -9.75
CA LYS A 38 -1.20 -7.36 -10.38
C LYS A 38 -1.95 -7.63 -11.69
N ALA A 39 -3.23 -7.28 -11.75
CA ALA A 39 -4.06 -7.44 -12.95
C ALA A 39 -3.72 -6.40 -14.02
N THR A 40 -3.46 -5.15 -13.61
CA THR A 40 -3.19 -4.02 -14.49
C THR A 40 -1.98 -3.21 -13.96
N PRO A 41 -0.74 -3.61 -14.27
CA PRO A 41 0.46 -2.97 -13.71
C PRO A 41 0.73 -1.62 -14.39
N ASN A 42 0.04 -0.59 -13.92
CA ASN A 42 0.14 0.79 -14.42
C ASN A 42 0.37 1.78 -13.27
N GLU A 43 0.57 3.04 -13.63
CA GLU A 43 0.83 4.13 -12.70
C GLU A 43 -0.36 4.47 -11.79
N GLU A 44 -1.59 4.29 -12.27
CA GLU A 44 -2.83 4.58 -11.52
C GLU A 44 -2.99 3.58 -10.36
N GLU A 45 -2.93 2.28 -10.65
CA GLU A 45 -3.08 1.23 -9.63
C GLU A 45 -1.94 1.29 -8.59
N PHE A 46 -0.74 1.68 -9.02
CA PHE A 46 0.36 1.90 -8.08
C PHE A 46 0.16 3.16 -7.22
N ALA A 47 -0.45 4.21 -7.76
CA ALA A 47 -0.81 5.40 -7.01
C ALA A 47 -1.90 5.11 -5.96
N ASP A 48 -2.90 4.29 -6.30
CA ASP A 48 -3.94 3.84 -5.37
C ASP A 48 -3.32 3.06 -4.20
N MET A 49 -2.35 2.18 -4.47
CA MET A 49 -1.58 1.52 -3.40
C MET A 49 -0.86 2.52 -2.48
N LEU A 50 -0.26 3.57 -3.03
CA LEU A 50 0.44 4.60 -2.24
C LEU A 50 -0.53 5.41 -1.38
N GLU A 51 -1.71 5.78 -1.91
CA GLU A 51 -2.76 6.47 -1.15
C GLU A 51 -3.19 5.65 0.08
N VAL A 52 -3.36 4.34 -0.08
CA VAL A 52 -3.71 3.46 1.05
C VAL A 52 -2.56 3.35 2.05
N ILE A 53 -1.30 3.27 1.59
CA ILE A 53 -0.11 3.25 2.46
C ILE A 53 -0.02 4.53 3.30
N ASP A 54 -0.29 5.69 2.70
CA ASP A 54 -0.32 6.98 3.42
C ASP A 54 -1.45 6.99 4.47
N GLY A 55 -2.63 6.44 4.13
CA GLY A 55 -3.73 6.24 5.08
C GLY A 55 -3.35 5.34 6.26
N ILE A 56 -2.61 4.25 6.01
CA ILE A 56 -2.08 3.37 7.06
C ILE A 56 -1.08 4.12 7.93
N ALA A 57 -0.15 4.86 7.34
CA ALA A 57 0.82 5.64 8.10
C ALA A 57 0.14 6.63 9.05
N TYR A 58 -0.89 7.34 8.55
CA TYR A 58 -1.70 8.24 9.36
C TYR A 58 -2.44 7.51 10.49
N ALA A 59 -3.14 6.40 10.19
CA ALA A 59 -3.90 5.64 11.18
C ALA A 59 -3.04 5.04 12.31
N PHE A 60 -1.76 4.79 12.03
CA PHE A 60 -0.79 4.28 13.01
C PHE A 60 0.06 5.38 13.66
N ASN A 61 -0.16 6.66 13.34
CA ASN A 61 0.65 7.79 13.80
C ASN A 61 2.15 7.59 13.49
N LEU A 62 2.47 7.09 12.30
CA LEU A 62 3.85 6.91 11.88
C LEU A 62 4.47 8.25 11.50
N ASP A 63 5.71 8.46 11.94
CA ASP A 63 6.55 9.56 11.49
C ASP A 63 7.15 9.21 10.13
N MET A 64 6.65 9.88 9.09
CA MET A 64 7.08 9.62 7.72
C MET A 64 8.51 10.07 7.44
N GLU A 65 9.04 11.07 8.13
CA GLU A 65 10.46 11.45 8.00
C GLU A 65 11.34 10.30 8.50
N LYS A 66 10.98 9.72 9.65
CA LYS A 66 11.69 8.56 10.20
C LYS A 66 11.55 7.32 9.32
N VAL A 67 10.37 7.04 8.77
CA VAL A 67 10.15 5.91 7.84
C VAL A 67 11.04 6.05 6.60
N LEU A 68 11.13 7.26 6.03
CA LEU A 68 11.96 7.54 4.85
C LEU A 68 13.46 7.43 5.16
N ALA A 69 13.89 7.85 6.35
CA ALA A 69 15.27 7.65 6.81
C ALA A 69 15.60 6.15 6.87
N ILE A 70 14.76 5.33 7.52
CA ILE A 70 14.93 3.87 7.61
C ILE A 70 14.95 3.23 6.22
N LYS A 71 14.06 3.65 5.31
CA LYS A 71 14.03 3.16 3.92
C LYS A 71 15.34 3.44 3.20
N THR A 72 15.89 4.64 3.39
CA THR A 72 17.16 5.08 2.79
C THR A 72 18.35 4.32 3.34
N GLU A 73 18.39 4.07 4.65
CA GLU A 73 19.45 3.26 5.28
C GLU A 73 19.43 1.83 4.74
N LYS A 74 18.26 1.18 4.68
CA LYS A 74 18.13 -0.17 4.11
C LYS A 74 18.55 -0.24 2.65
N LEU A 75 18.26 0.80 1.86
CA LEU A 75 18.70 0.89 0.46
C LEU A 75 20.24 0.94 0.38
N LYS A 76 20.90 1.70 1.25
CA LYS A 76 22.37 1.77 1.31
C LYS A 76 23.01 0.46 1.78
N GLU A 77 22.42 -0.19 2.79
CA GLU A 77 22.94 -1.43 3.37
C GLU A 77 22.74 -2.65 2.46
N ARG A 78 21.63 -2.70 1.73
CA ARG A 78 21.16 -3.92 1.05
C ARG A 78 20.94 -3.75 -0.45
N GLY A 79 21.30 -2.60 -1.04
CA GLY A 79 21.10 -2.29 -2.46
C GLY A 79 19.64 -2.05 -2.87
N GLY A 80 18.69 -2.27 -1.95
CA GLY A 80 17.27 -2.26 -2.24
C GLY A 80 16.87 -3.34 -3.25
N PHE A 81 15.71 -3.18 -3.88
CA PHE A 81 15.23 -4.13 -4.88
C PHE A 81 15.67 -3.79 -6.32
N TYR A 82 16.43 -2.70 -6.51
CA TYR A 82 16.92 -2.28 -7.84
C TYR A 82 17.97 -3.22 -8.42
N GLU A 83 18.75 -3.86 -7.55
CA GLU A 83 19.74 -4.88 -7.94
C GLU A 83 19.07 -6.21 -8.30
N ARG A 84 17.74 -6.33 -8.17
CA ARG A 84 16.95 -7.54 -8.42
C ARG A 84 17.33 -8.73 -7.54
N ILE A 85 17.98 -8.46 -6.41
CA ILE A 85 18.36 -9.46 -5.42
C ILE A 85 17.19 -9.66 -4.46
N ILE A 86 16.65 -10.88 -4.43
CA ILE A 86 15.59 -11.30 -3.51
C ILE A 86 16.16 -12.35 -2.57
N LEU A 87 16.04 -12.12 -1.27
CA LEU A 87 16.45 -13.10 -0.27
C LEU A 87 15.40 -14.22 -0.19
N GLU A 88 15.74 -15.42 -0.66
CA GLU A 88 14.83 -16.59 -0.59
C GLU A 88 14.90 -17.32 0.75
N LYS A 89 16.10 -17.50 1.32
CA LYS A 89 16.32 -18.13 2.63
C LYS A 89 17.71 -17.82 3.17
N VAL A 90 17.87 -17.85 4.49
CA VAL A 90 19.17 -17.91 5.16
C VAL A 90 19.40 -19.35 5.60
N ILE A 91 20.53 -19.94 5.22
CA ILE A 91 20.95 -21.26 5.71
C ILE A 91 21.91 -21.01 6.86
N GLU A 92 21.62 -21.58 8.04
CA GLU A 92 22.53 -21.65 9.19
C GLU A 92 23.54 -22.80 9.04
#